data_AF-A0A2W1B895-F1
#
_entry.id   AF-A0A2W1B895-F1
#
_cell.length_a   1.000
_cell.length_b   1.000
_cell.length_c   1.000
_cell.angle_alpha   90.00
_cell.angle_beta   90.00
_cell.angle_gamma   90.00
#
_symmetry.space_group_name_H-M   'P 1'
#
loop_
_entity.id
_entity.type
_entity.pdbx_description
1 polymer ?
#
loop_
_entity_poly.entity_id
_entity_poly.type
_entity_poly.pdbx_seq_one_letter_code
_entity_poly.pdbx_strand_id
1 'polypeptide(L)'
;MEEGNSIIYGLEHQTRALSPQYGESDAIRFLIGTQSLKPNSNQIHVVELEEDTGALHTKVFKHDIGEVWHLRCSPHDAATLLTTHNSYDPATSQCTMGVSVFKLPTVEVIPKDLDDLSAIQSRNADDMELLLTIKPEVFKHDIGEVWHLRCSPHDAATLLTTHNSYDPATSQCTMGVSVFKLPTVEVIPKDLDDLSAIQSRNADDMELLLTIKPEKPEEEIRCAEWHPTDAKRVGVVCEGGVRVHDVTTGAALSRAAASARLKFTGGKWNPHQGHTQLPPGVWPAFCIQGTTYRARRKIGLVRQYLTVATRILKTHAEA
;
A
#
# COMPACT_ATOMS: atom_id res chain seq x y z
N MET A 1 -1.59 14.60 35.83
CA MET A 1 -1.66 13.57 34.78
C MET A 1 -3.13 13.49 34.46
N GLU A 2 -3.57 14.29 33.49
CA GLU A 2 -4.98 14.37 33.12
C GLU A 2 -5.46 12.99 32.69
N GLU A 3 -6.61 12.59 33.24
CA GLU A 3 -7.31 11.39 32.84
C GLU A 3 -7.54 11.48 31.33
N GLY A 4 -6.98 10.54 30.57
CA GLY A 4 -7.11 10.53 29.12
C GLY A 4 -8.58 10.38 28.74
N ASN A 5 -9.25 11.50 28.47
CA ASN A 5 -10.60 11.51 27.94
C ASN A 5 -10.60 10.74 26.62
N SER A 6 -11.26 9.58 26.62
CA SER A 6 -11.48 8.82 25.38
C SER A 6 -12.48 9.59 24.53
N ILE A 7 -12.02 10.14 23.41
CA ILE A 7 -12.87 10.83 22.43
C ILE A 7 -13.59 9.75 21.60
N ILE A 8 -14.92 9.81 21.54
CA ILE A 8 -15.74 8.81 20.86
C ILE A 8 -16.52 9.46 19.71
N TYR A 9 -16.31 8.93 18.50
CA TYR A 9 -17.13 9.25 17.33
C TYR A 9 -18.05 8.07 16.99
N GLY A 10 -19.36 8.31 17.03
CA GLY A 10 -20.38 7.33 16.66
C GLY A 10 -20.72 7.42 15.17
N LEU A 11 -20.92 6.26 14.55
CA LEU A 11 -21.24 6.11 13.13
C LEU A 11 -22.62 5.46 12.99
N GLU A 12 -23.40 5.92 12.02
CA GLU A 12 -24.73 5.37 11.71
C GLU A 12 -24.65 4.04 10.97
N HIS A 13 -23.61 3.87 10.16
CA HIS A 13 -23.35 2.69 9.35
C HIS A 13 -22.06 2.00 9.77
N GLN A 14 -21.98 0.69 9.55
CA GLN A 14 -20.74 -0.07 9.77
C GLN A 14 -19.62 0.52 8.89
N THR A 15 -18.39 0.55 9.42
CA THR A 15 -17.24 1.12 8.71
C THR A 15 -16.19 0.07 8.43
N ARG A 16 -15.49 0.23 7.30
CA ARG A 16 -14.43 -0.68 6.87
C ARG A 16 -13.10 0.02 6.58
N ALA A 17 -13.13 1.29 6.20
CA ALA A 17 -11.96 2.03 5.80
C ALA A 17 -11.75 3.28 6.67
N LEU A 18 -10.49 3.53 7.03
CA LEU A 18 -10.02 4.70 7.77
C LEU A 18 -8.70 5.17 7.14
N SER A 19 -8.58 6.47 6.85
CA SER A 19 -7.32 7.07 6.40
C SER A 19 -7.13 8.46 7.01
N PRO A 20 -5.90 8.86 7.40
CA PRO A 20 -5.60 10.27 7.61
C PRO A 20 -5.70 11.05 6.28
N GLN A 21 -6.00 12.35 6.37
CA GLN A 21 -6.00 13.26 5.23
C GLN A 21 -4.60 13.85 5.03
N TYR A 22 -3.80 13.23 4.15
CA TYR A 22 -2.39 13.61 3.98
C TYR A 22 -2.14 15.02 3.41
N GLY A 23 -3.08 15.56 2.62
CA GLY A 23 -2.98 16.90 2.05
C GLY A 23 -3.30 18.04 3.04
N GLU A 24 -3.69 17.70 4.28
CA GLU A 24 -3.97 18.64 5.36
C GLU A 24 -2.83 18.56 6.38
N SER A 25 -2.05 19.64 6.53
CA SER A 25 -0.92 19.70 7.47
C SER A 25 -1.27 20.37 8.79
N ASP A 26 -2.34 21.17 8.80
CA ASP A 26 -2.58 22.14 9.87
C ASP A 26 -3.66 21.65 10.85
N ALA A 27 -4.35 20.55 10.52
CA ALA A 27 -5.37 19.93 11.36
C ALA A 27 -5.23 18.40 11.42
N ILE A 28 -5.57 17.81 12.58
CA ILE A 28 -5.66 16.35 12.72
C ILE A 28 -6.99 15.89 12.14
N ARG A 29 -6.96 15.34 10.93
CA ARG A 29 -8.17 14.94 10.21
C ARG A 29 -8.11 13.54 9.63
N PHE A 30 -9.24 12.84 9.74
CA PHE A 30 -9.42 11.46 9.29
C PHE A 30 -10.65 11.34 8.40
N LEU A 31 -10.54 10.49 7.39
CA LEU A 31 -11.66 10.07 6.55
C LEU A 31 -12.07 8.64 6.93
N ILE A 32 -13.37 8.43 7.03
CA ILE A 32 -13.97 7.14 7.37
C ILE A 32 -14.93 6.74 6.26
N GLY A 33 -14.80 5.52 5.75
CA GLY A 33 -15.66 4.95 4.72
C GLY A 33 -16.58 3.88 5.31
N THR A 34 -17.87 4.00 5.01
CA THR A 34 -18.89 3.05 5.45
C THR A 34 -18.99 1.84 4.53
N GLN A 35 -19.59 0.77 5.05
CA GLN A 35 -19.84 -0.48 4.36
C GLN A 35 -21.32 -0.88 4.51
N SER A 36 -22.07 -0.73 3.43
CA SER A 36 -23.45 -1.17 3.31
C SER A 36 -23.73 -1.63 1.88
N LEU A 37 -24.50 -2.71 1.75
CA LEU A 37 -24.98 -3.21 0.45
C LEU A 37 -26.27 -2.53 0.00
N LYS A 38 -26.90 -1.70 0.86
CA LYS A 38 -28.09 -0.94 0.48
C LYS A 38 -27.67 0.20 -0.48
N PRO A 39 -28.34 0.36 -1.63
CA PRO A 39 -28.06 1.49 -2.53
C PRO A 39 -28.14 2.83 -1.81
N ASN A 40 -27.26 3.76 -2.19
CA ASN A 40 -27.24 5.15 -1.71
C ASN A 40 -27.17 5.31 -0.18
N SER A 41 -26.65 4.30 0.53
CA SER A 41 -26.50 4.34 1.99
C SER A 41 -25.06 4.58 2.43
N ASN A 42 -24.10 4.40 1.52
CA ASN A 42 -22.69 4.58 1.87
C ASN A 42 -22.32 6.05 1.90
N GLN A 43 -21.43 6.37 2.82
CA GLN A 43 -21.01 7.73 3.14
C GLN A 43 -19.51 7.76 3.41
N ILE A 44 -18.92 8.93 3.18
CA ILE A 44 -17.57 9.28 3.63
C ILE A 44 -17.70 10.35 4.71
N HIS A 45 -17.16 10.06 5.89
CA HIS A 45 -17.12 11.01 6.99
C HIS A 45 -15.74 11.64 7.05
N VAL A 46 -15.68 12.96 7.07
CA VAL A 46 -14.49 13.73 7.43
C VAL A 46 -14.65 14.10 8.90
N VAL A 47 -13.66 13.72 9.71
CA VAL A 47 -13.62 13.99 11.14
C VAL A 47 -12.33 14.72 11.46
N GLU A 48 -12.45 15.90 12.04
CA GLU A 48 -11.34 16.70 12.53
C GLU A 48 -11.37 16.74 14.06
N LEU A 49 -10.19 16.64 14.64
CA LEU A 49 -9.98 16.78 16.07
C LEU A 49 -9.38 18.16 16.36
N GLU A 50 -10.09 18.96 17.14
CA GLU A 50 -9.55 20.20 17.71
C GLU A 50 -8.68 19.84 18.91
N GLU A 51 -7.35 20.07 18.80
CA GLU A 51 -6.39 19.65 19.84
C GLU A 51 -6.58 20.38 21.18
N ASP A 52 -6.99 21.65 21.13
CA ASP A 52 -7.11 22.50 22.32
C ASP A 52 -8.33 22.16 23.19
N THR A 53 -9.44 21.80 22.55
CA THR A 53 -10.73 21.57 23.23
C THR A 53 -11.06 20.08 23.35
N GLY A 54 -10.45 19.23 22.51
CA GLY A 54 -10.85 17.84 22.32
C GLY A 54 -12.19 17.69 21.57
N ALA A 55 -12.74 18.78 21.01
CA ALA A 55 -13.97 18.74 20.23
C ALA A 55 -13.74 18.04 18.88
N LEU A 56 -14.79 17.41 18.38
CA LEU A 56 -14.80 16.82 17.04
C LEU A 56 -15.62 17.70 16.10
N HIS A 57 -15.05 18.04 14.95
CA HIS A 57 -15.76 18.66 13.85
C HIS A 57 -15.98 17.63 12.76
N THR A 58 -17.17 17.62 12.15
CA THR A 58 -17.52 16.55 11.21
C THR A 58 -18.24 17.06 9.99
N LYS A 59 -17.99 16.39 8.86
CA LYS A 59 -18.71 16.59 7.60
C LYS A 59 -18.94 15.23 6.95
N VAL A 60 -20.12 15.03 6.34
CA VAL A 60 -20.51 13.76 5.74
C VAL A 60 -20.80 13.99 4.26
N PHE A 61 -20.30 13.07 3.43
CA PHE A 61 -20.49 13.08 1.98
C PHE A 61 -21.11 11.77 1.51
N LYS A 62 -21.96 11.82 0.48
CA LYS A 62 -22.56 10.62 -0.11
C LYS A 62 -21.52 9.84 -0.92
N HIS A 63 -21.61 8.52 -0.87
CA HIS A 63 -20.84 7.61 -1.70
C HIS A 63 -21.79 6.64 -2.43
N ASP A 64 -22.49 7.14 -3.43
CA ASP A 64 -23.56 6.40 -4.12
C ASP A 64 -23.06 5.23 -4.99
N ILE A 65 -21.75 5.16 -5.26
CA ILE A 65 -21.16 4.11 -6.10
C ILE A 65 -21.22 2.74 -5.42
N GLY A 66 -21.20 2.66 -4.09
CA GLY A 66 -21.27 1.39 -3.38
C GLY A 66 -20.48 1.35 -2.09
N GLU A 67 -20.24 0.13 -1.57
CA GLU A 67 -19.52 -0.07 -0.31
C GLU A 67 -18.05 0.30 -0.44
N VAL A 68 -17.49 0.98 0.58
CA VAL A 68 -16.09 1.41 0.58
C VAL A 68 -15.22 0.32 1.21
N TRP A 69 -14.26 -0.20 0.46
CA TRP A 69 -13.32 -1.21 0.94
C TRP A 69 -12.02 -0.58 1.43
N HIS A 70 -11.47 0.35 0.66
CA HIS A 70 -10.36 1.19 1.06
C HIS A 70 -10.58 2.63 0.60
N LEU A 71 -9.97 3.57 1.31
CA LEU A 71 -9.93 4.96 0.91
C LEU A 71 -8.53 5.53 1.17
N ARG A 72 -8.09 6.45 0.31
CA ARG A 72 -6.83 7.18 0.45
C ARG A 72 -7.01 8.62 -0.02
N CYS A 73 -6.39 9.56 0.68
CA CYS A 73 -6.34 10.95 0.27
C CYS A 73 -5.11 11.22 -0.58
N SER A 74 -5.20 12.21 -1.46
CA SER A 74 -4.05 12.78 -2.13
C SER A 74 -3.11 13.41 -1.09
N PRO A 75 -1.78 13.19 -1.18
CA PRO A 75 -0.81 13.89 -0.35
C PRO A 75 -0.55 15.33 -0.80
N HIS A 76 -1.10 15.75 -1.93
CA HIS A 76 -0.87 17.08 -2.53
C HIS A 76 -2.11 17.98 -2.52
N ASP A 77 -3.30 17.41 -2.29
CA ASP A 77 -4.57 18.13 -2.28
C ASP A 77 -5.51 17.49 -1.26
N ALA A 78 -5.85 18.23 -0.20
CA ALA A 78 -6.75 17.75 0.84
C ALA A 78 -8.14 17.39 0.29
N ALA A 79 -8.62 18.08 -0.76
CA ALA A 79 -9.94 17.85 -1.31
C ALA A 79 -10.04 16.57 -2.15
N THR A 80 -8.91 16.01 -2.62
CA THR A 80 -8.91 14.86 -3.52
C THR A 80 -8.74 13.55 -2.75
N LEU A 81 -9.63 12.58 -2.99
CA LEU A 81 -9.56 11.25 -2.42
C LEU A 81 -9.85 10.16 -3.45
N LEU A 82 -9.40 8.95 -3.16
CA LEU A 82 -9.60 7.75 -3.94
C LEU A 82 -10.30 6.71 -3.07
N THR A 83 -11.33 6.06 -3.61
CA THR A 83 -11.99 4.91 -2.98
C THR A 83 -11.81 3.67 -3.83
N THR A 84 -11.55 2.53 -3.20
CA THR A 84 -11.84 1.22 -3.80
C THR A 84 -13.19 0.77 -3.29
N HIS A 85 -14.07 0.38 -4.20
CA HIS A 85 -15.46 0.12 -3.88
C HIS A 85 -16.01 -1.06 -4.66
N ASN A 86 -17.14 -1.56 -4.18
CA ASN A 86 -17.92 -2.57 -4.86
C ASN A 86 -19.34 -2.05 -5.10
N SER A 87 -19.71 -2.00 -6.38
CA SER A 87 -20.98 -1.48 -6.89
C SER A 87 -21.90 -2.64 -7.25
N TYR A 88 -23.09 -2.67 -6.67
CA TYR A 88 -24.13 -3.63 -7.06
C TYR A 88 -25.01 -3.02 -8.15
N ASP A 89 -25.12 -3.70 -9.29
CA ASP A 89 -26.05 -3.34 -10.36
C ASP A 89 -27.35 -4.16 -10.23
N PRO A 90 -28.49 -3.54 -9.88
CA PRO A 90 -29.76 -4.23 -9.75
C PRO A 90 -30.27 -4.83 -11.07
N ALA A 91 -29.91 -4.27 -12.22
CA ALA A 91 -30.40 -4.71 -13.52
C ALA A 91 -29.76 -6.04 -13.95
N THR A 92 -28.45 -6.19 -13.69
CA THR A 92 -27.70 -7.42 -13.99
C THR A 92 -27.59 -8.36 -12.80
N SER A 93 -27.96 -7.92 -11.59
CA SER A 93 -27.74 -8.63 -10.33
C SER A 93 -26.27 -9.01 -10.11
N GLN A 94 -25.35 -8.16 -10.59
CA GLN A 94 -23.90 -8.38 -10.50
C GLN A 94 -23.24 -7.31 -9.63
N CYS A 95 -22.19 -7.73 -8.93
CA CYS A 95 -21.28 -6.84 -8.20
C CYS A 95 -20.06 -6.54 -9.08
N THR A 96 -19.70 -5.26 -9.20
CA THR A 96 -18.52 -4.83 -9.93
C THR A 96 -17.59 -4.05 -9.01
N MET A 97 -16.33 -4.48 -8.96
CA MET A 97 -15.28 -3.78 -8.24
C MET A 97 -14.79 -2.59 -9.06
N GLY A 98 -14.44 -1.51 -8.37
CA GLY A 98 -14.04 -0.25 -8.99
C GLY A 98 -13.08 0.56 -8.12
N VAL A 99 -12.37 1.47 -8.76
CA VAL A 99 -11.61 2.53 -8.09
C VAL A 99 -12.13 3.88 -8.58
N SER A 100 -12.51 4.79 -7.69
CA SER A 100 -13.00 6.11 -8.09
C SER A 100 -12.21 7.20 -7.39
N VAL A 101 -11.92 8.26 -8.14
CA VAL A 101 -11.33 9.49 -7.64
C VAL A 101 -12.44 10.51 -7.48
N PHE A 102 -12.53 11.08 -6.28
CA PHE A 102 -13.49 12.09 -5.91
C PHE A 102 -12.80 13.36 -5.46
N LYS A 103 -13.52 14.47 -5.64
CA LYS A 103 -13.18 15.75 -5.05
C LYS A 103 -14.27 16.17 -4.07
N LEU A 104 -13.85 16.53 -2.86
CA LEU A 104 -14.71 17.10 -1.85
C LEU A 104 -15.12 18.52 -2.28
N PRO A 105 -16.41 18.87 -2.24
CA PRO A 105 -16.87 20.21 -2.58
C PRO A 105 -16.40 21.26 -1.57
N THR A 106 -16.09 20.84 -0.35
CA THR A 106 -15.49 21.64 0.70
C THR A 106 -14.64 20.76 1.61
N VAL A 107 -13.58 21.34 2.18
CA VAL A 107 -12.77 20.73 3.24
C VAL A 107 -13.14 21.26 4.63
N GLU A 108 -14.06 22.24 4.69
CA GLU A 108 -14.53 22.81 5.94
C GLU A 108 -15.40 21.81 6.72
N VAL A 109 -15.11 21.69 8.01
CA VAL A 109 -15.81 20.83 8.96
C VAL A 109 -16.54 21.69 9.99
N ILE A 110 -17.73 21.25 10.41
CA ILE A 110 -18.59 22.02 11.30
C ILE A 110 -18.47 21.44 12.72
N PRO A 111 -18.39 22.28 13.78
CA PRO A 111 -18.38 21.80 15.17
C PRO A 111 -19.59 20.92 15.47
N LYS A 112 -19.36 19.76 16.08
CA LYS A 112 -20.42 18.80 16.41
C LYS A 112 -21.36 19.31 17.52
N ASP A 113 -20.88 20.25 18.33
CA ASP A 113 -21.53 20.71 19.58
C ASP A 113 -22.32 22.04 19.43
N LEU A 114 -22.42 22.60 18.22
CA LEU A 114 -23.38 23.69 17.96
C LEU A 114 -24.77 23.09 17.72
N ASP A 115 -25.57 23.03 18.79
CA ASP A 115 -26.99 22.68 18.82
C ASP A 115 -27.90 23.72 18.13
N ASP A 116 -27.54 24.15 16.92
CA ASP A 116 -28.51 24.84 16.07
C ASP A 116 -29.39 23.76 15.41
N LEU A 117 -30.68 23.76 15.74
CA LEU A 117 -31.69 22.89 15.11
C LEU A 117 -31.69 23.00 13.56
N SER A 118 -31.13 24.07 12.98
CA SER A 118 -30.84 24.21 11.54
C SER A 118 -29.60 23.44 11.07
N ALA A 119 -28.61 23.19 11.93
CA ALA A 119 -27.41 22.42 11.61
C ALA A 119 -27.70 20.90 11.47
N ILE A 120 -28.74 20.40 12.14
CA ILE A 120 -29.23 19.03 11.99
C ILE A 120 -29.80 18.79 10.58
N GLN A 121 -30.39 19.82 9.95
CA GLN A 121 -30.83 19.75 8.54
C GLN A 121 -29.66 19.85 7.54
N SER A 122 -28.53 20.44 7.95
CA SER A 122 -27.27 20.46 7.17
C SER A 122 -26.39 19.21 7.32
N ARG A 123 -26.87 18.19 8.04
CA ARG A 123 -26.30 16.82 8.02
C ARG A 123 -26.79 15.98 6.84
N ASN A 124 -27.54 16.59 5.91
CA ASN A 124 -27.70 15.96 4.61
C ASN A 124 -26.30 15.78 4.02
N ALA A 125 -25.92 14.53 3.76
CA ALA A 125 -24.63 14.23 3.17
C ALA A 125 -24.51 14.98 1.84
N ASP A 126 -23.42 15.72 1.67
CA ASP A 126 -23.17 16.48 0.44
C ASP A 126 -22.68 15.54 -0.66
N ASP A 127 -22.94 15.90 -1.91
CA ASP A 127 -22.47 15.12 -3.05
C ASP A 127 -20.99 15.42 -3.32
N MET A 128 -20.18 14.38 -3.44
CA MET A 128 -18.81 14.52 -3.91
C MET A 128 -18.80 14.65 -5.43
N GLU A 129 -17.88 15.44 -5.95
CA GLU A 129 -17.61 15.49 -7.39
C GLU A 129 -16.84 14.23 -7.78
N LEU A 130 -17.45 13.36 -8.59
CA LEU A 130 -16.77 12.21 -9.18
C LEU A 130 -15.87 12.69 -10.33
N LEU A 131 -14.56 12.64 -10.14
CA LEU A 131 -13.59 13.05 -11.15
C LEU A 131 -13.33 11.95 -12.20
N LEU A 132 -13.18 10.71 -11.74
CA LEU A 132 -12.84 9.57 -12.59
C LEU A 132 -13.26 8.27 -11.93
N THR A 133 -13.75 7.32 -12.72
CA THR A 133 -13.84 5.92 -12.29
C THR A 133 -12.97 5.04 -13.15
N ILE A 134 -12.06 4.34 -12.49
CA ILE A 134 -11.13 3.36 -13.02
C ILE A 134 -11.75 1.98 -12.80
N LYS A 135 -11.96 1.23 -13.88
CA LYS A 135 -12.28 -0.20 -13.77
C LYS A 135 -10.98 -0.96 -13.50
N PRO A 136 -10.93 -1.84 -12.49
CA PRO A 136 -9.77 -2.67 -12.25
C PRO A 136 -9.65 -3.66 -13.40
N GLU A 137 -8.47 -3.71 -14.01
CA GLU A 137 -8.08 -4.86 -14.81
C GLU A 137 -7.64 -5.98 -13.87
N VAL A 138 -8.14 -7.18 -14.14
CA VAL A 138 -7.78 -8.36 -13.37
C VAL A 138 -6.76 -9.11 -14.20
N PHE A 139 -5.58 -9.33 -13.64
CA PHE A 139 -4.54 -10.17 -14.23
C PHE A 139 -4.36 -11.43 -13.39
N LYS A 140 -4.19 -12.56 -14.07
CA LYS A 140 -3.97 -13.85 -13.42
C LYS A 140 -2.49 -14.14 -13.24
N HIS A 141 -2.19 -14.95 -12.24
CA HIS A 141 -0.88 -15.54 -12.04
C HIS A 141 -1.02 -16.96 -11.47
N ASP A 142 -0.02 -17.80 -11.74
CA ASP A 142 0.02 -19.17 -11.24
C ASP A 142 0.91 -19.32 -9.98
N ILE A 143 1.38 -18.21 -9.41
CA ILE A 143 2.07 -18.23 -8.11
C ILE A 143 1.05 -18.32 -6.96
N GLY A 144 1.47 -18.88 -5.83
CA GLY A 144 0.60 -19.07 -4.67
C GLY A 144 0.33 -17.77 -3.90
N GLU A 145 0.37 -17.85 -2.57
CA GLU A 145 0.03 -16.71 -1.71
C GLU A 145 1.04 -15.58 -1.83
N VAL A 146 0.60 -14.42 -2.30
CA VAL A 146 1.39 -13.18 -2.35
C VAL A 146 1.17 -12.37 -1.08
N TRP A 147 2.24 -12.06 -0.33
CA TRP A 147 2.17 -11.14 0.81
C TRP A 147 2.68 -9.74 0.48
N HIS A 148 3.65 -9.61 -0.42
CA HIS A 148 4.20 -8.32 -0.84
C HIS A 148 4.10 -8.15 -2.35
N LEU A 149 3.67 -6.96 -2.77
CA LEU A 149 3.68 -6.51 -4.16
C LEU A 149 4.31 -5.12 -4.26
N ARG A 150 5.16 -4.92 -5.27
CA ARG A 150 5.85 -3.65 -5.57
C ARG A 150 5.88 -3.41 -7.08
N CYS A 151 5.23 -2.36 -7.55
CA CYS A 151 5.43 -1.88 -8.91
C CYS A 151 6.87 -1.40 -9.11
N SER A 152 7.41 -1.61 -10.30
CA SER A 152 8.73 -1.10 -10.67
C SER A 152 8.69 0.43 -10.75
N PRO A 153 9.68 1.14 -10.18
CA PRO A 153 9.82 2.58 -10.38
C PRO A 153 10.40 2.92 -11.77
N HIS A 154 10.82 1.91 -12.55
CA HIS A 154 11.49 2.09 -13.85
C HIS A 154 10.63 1.73 -15.06
N ASP A 155 9.58 0.93 -14.86
CA ASP A 155 8.69 0.48 -15.92
C ASP A 155 7.28 0.25 -15.36
N ALA A 156 6.29 0.96 -15.89
CA ALA A 156 4.91 0.93 -15.42
C ALA A 156 4.26 -0.46 -15.59
N ALA A 157 4.73 -1.26 -16.54
CA ALA A 157 4.22 -2.60 -16.81
C ALA A 157 4.86 -3.68 -15.94
N THR A 158 5.91 -3.38 -15.18
CA THR A 158 6.67 -4.40 -14.45
C THR A 158 6.39 -4.34 -12.95
N LEU A 159 6.15 -5.50 -12.33
CA LEU A 159 5.94 -5.60 -10.88
C LEU A 159 6.72 -6.76 -10.27
N LEU A 160 6.90 -6.68 -8.96
CA LEU A 160 7.62 -7.64 -8.14
C LEU A 160 6.68 -8.17 -7.06
N THR A 161 6.65 -9.48 -6.87
CA THR A 161 5.92 -10.14 -5.79
C THR A 161 6.88 -10.87 -4.87
N THR A 162 6.55 -10.95 -3.58
CA THR A 162 7.11 -11.94 -2.66
C THR A 162 5.98 -12.86 -2.23
N HIS A 163 6.18 -14.17 -2.41
CA HIS A 163 5.09 -15.14 -2.35
C HIS A 163 5.56 -16.53 -1.88
N ASN A 164 4.59 -17.35 -1.47
CA ASN A 164 4.73 -18.77 -1.18
C ASN A 164 4.15 -19.52 -2.36
N SER A 165 4.84 -20.55 -2.83
CA SER A 165 4.34 -21.48 -3.82
C SER A 165 4.31 -22.86 -3.21
N TYR A 166 3.18 -23.53 -3.34
CA TYR A 166 3.03 -24.95 -2.99
C TYR A 166 3.25 -25.77 -4.24
N ASP A 167 4.19 -26.72 -4.19
CA ASP A 167 4.39 -27.71 -5.23
C ASP A 167 3.63 -28.99 -4.86
N PRO A 168 2.54 -29.35 -5.57
CA PRO A 168 1.77 -30.55 -5.29
C PRO A 168 2.56 -31.85 -5.50
N ALA A 169 3.55 -31.86 -6.39
CA ALA A 169 4.33 -33.05 -6.70
C ALA A 169 5.27 -33.42 -5.55
N THR A 170 5.85 -32.42 -4.89
CA THR A 170 6.76 -32.61 -3.75
C THR A 170 6.08 -32.41 -2.39
N SER A 171 4.85 -31.88 -2.37
CA SER A 171 4.13 -31.46 -1.16
C SER A 171 4.94 -30.47 -0.32
N GLN A 172 5.70 -29.58 -0.97
CA GLN A 172 6.54 -28.58 -0.31
C GLN A 172 6.06 -27.17 -0.61
N CYS A 173 6.12 -26.32 0.42
CA CYS A 173 5.98 -24.88 0.27
C CYS A 173 7.36 -24.25 0.11
N THR A 174 7.54 -23.43 -0.91
CA THR A 174 8.77 -22.66 -1.15
C THR A 174 8.46 -21.18 -1.23
N MET A 175 9.36 -20.36 -0.70
CA MET A 175 9.27 -18.92 -0.86
C MET A 175 9.87 -18.51 -2.20
N GLY A 176 9.40 -17.41 -2.76
CA GLY A 176 9.92 -16.88 -4.01
C GLY A 176 9.72 -15.39 -4.14
N VAL A 177 10.54 -14.80 -5.01
CA VAL A 177 10.38 -13.44 -5.49
C VAL A 177 10.20 -13.50 -7.00
N SER A 178 9.02 -13.15 -7.50
CA SER A 178 8.71 -13.21 -8.93
C SER A 178 8.56 -11.82 -9.54
N VAL A 179 9.17 -11.64 -10.70
CA VAL A 179 9.03 -10.46 -11.54
C VAL A 179 8.02 -10.78 -12.63
N PHE A 180 6.98 -9.95 -12.72
CA PHE A 180 5.94 -10.08 -13.73
C PHE A 180 5.91 -8.85 -14.62
N LYS A 181 5.48 -9.07 -15.86
CA LYS A 181 5.09 -8.03 -16.78
C LYS A 181 3.59 -8.09 -17.05
N LEU A 182 2.95 -6.94 -16.93
CA LEU A 182 1.56 -6.74 -17.25
C LEU A 182 1.37 -6.80 -18.77
N PRO A 183 0.31 -7.45 -19.26
CA PRO A 183 0.01 -7.53 -20.69
C PRO A 183 -0.39 -6.16 -21.26
N THR A 184 -0.91 -5.26 -20.42
CA THR A 184 -1.20 -3.87 -20.76
C THR A 184 -1.07 -2.99 -19.52
N VAL A 185 -0.83 -1.69 -19.74
CA VAL A 185 -0.88 -0.63 -18.71
C VAL A 185 -2.02 0.35 -18.96
N GLU A 186 -2.78 0.15 -20.03
CA GLU A 186 -3.91 1.01 -20.38
C GLU A 186 -5.05 0.77 -19.41
N VAL A 187 -5.37 1.80 -18.63
CA VAL A 187 -6.54 1.80 -17.77
C VAL A 187 -7.72 2.30 -18.59
N ILE A 188 -8.69 1.43 -18.89
CA ILE A 188 -9.88 1.80 -19.65
C ILE A 188 -10.79 2.69 -18.78
N PRO A 189 -10.94 3.99 -19.10
CA PRO A 189 -11.84 4.87 -18.36
C PRO A 189 -13.30 4.51 -18.66
N LYS A 190 -14.20 4.68 -17.68
CA LYS A 190 -15.61 4.28 -17.82
C LYS A 190 -16.40 5.05 -18.91
N ASP A 191 -15.93 6.20 -19.35
CA ASP A 191 -16.62 7.11 -20.29
C ASP A 191 -16.46 6.72 -21.77
N LEU A 192 -15.65 5.70 -22.07
CA LEU A 192 -15.60 5.09 -23.39
C LEU A 192 -16.54 3.87 -23.42
N ASP A 193 -17.76 4.09 -23.91
CA ASP A 193 -18.83 3.10 -24.03
C ASP A 193 -18.38 1.83 -24.76
N ASP A 194 -18.18 0.76 -23.99
CA ASP A 194 -18.47 -0.63 -24.38
C ASP A 194 -18.70 -1.46 -23.11
N LEU A 195 -19.81 -1.16 -22.42
CA LEU A 195 -20.29 -1.95 -21.27
C LEU A 195 -20.55 -3.43 -21.63
N SER A 196 -20.74 -3.75 -22.91
CA SER A 196 -20.90 -5.11 -23.43
C SER A 196 -19.57 -5.85 -23.69
N ALA A 197 -18.43 -5.16 -23.80
CA ALA A 197 -17.13 -5.79 -24.12
C ALA A 197 -16.35 -6.27 -22.89
N ILE A 198 -16.81 -5.96 -21.67
CA ILE A 198 -16.07 -6.22 -20.43
C ILE A 198 -16.67 -7.40 -19.64
N GLN A 199 -17.94 -7.74 -19.85
CA GLN A 199 -18.61 -8.88 -19.20
C GLN A 199 -18.02 -10.25 -19.58
N SER A 200 -17.13 -10.30 -20.57
CA SER A 200 -16.52 -11.51 -21.11
C SER A 200 -14.99 -11.51 -21.11
N ARG A 201 -14.32 -10.50 -20.54
CA ARG A 201 -12.86 -10.54 -20.42
C ARG A 201 -12.46 -11.51 -19.32
N ASN A 202 -12.09 -12.72 -19.74
CA ASN A 202 -11.25 -13.58 -18.91
C ASN A 202 -10.02 -12.77 -18.51
N ALA A 203 -9.69 -12.74 -17.22
CA ALA A 203 -8.49 -12.07 -16.75
C ALA A 203 -7.26 -12.57 -17.53
N ASP A 204 -6.46 -11.64 -18.06
CA ASP A 204 -5.29 -11.94 -18.87
C ASP A 204 -4.16 -12.44 -17.99
N ASP A 205 -3.36 -13.37 -18.49
CA ASP A 205 -2.24 -13.93 -17.74
C ASP A 205 -1.08 -12.91 -17.72
N MET A 206 -0.56 -12.61 -16.53
CA MET A 206 0.69 -11.87 -16.42
C MET A 206 1.84 -12.71 -16.96
N GLU A 207 2.75 -12.08 -17.71
CA GLU A 207 3.96 -12.75 -18.16
C GLU A 207 4.94 -12.86 -16.98
N LEU A 208 5.21 -14.09 -16.53
CA LEU A 208 6.25 -14.35 -15.55
C LEU A 208 7.63 -14.23 -16.22
N LEU A 209 8.40 -13.20 -15.86
CA LEU A 209 9.74 -12.98 -16.41
C LEU A 209 10.80 -13.80 -15.68
N LEU A 210 10.72 -13.85 -14.35
CA LEU A 210 11.74 -14.49 -13.52
C LEU A 210 11.18 -14.83 -12.14
N THR A 211 11.65 -15.94 -11.56
CA THR A 211 11.49 -16.25 -10.13
C THR A 211 12.85 -16.45 -9.48
N ILE A 212 13.16 -15.63 -8.48
CA ILE A 212 14.30 -15.78 -7.59
C ILE A 212 13.86 -16.63 -6.40
N LYS A 213 14.49 -17.79 -6.24
CA LYS A 213 14.24 -18.70 -5.11
C LYS A 213 15.35 -18.56 -4.04
N PRO A 214 15.08 -18.95 -2.79
CA PRO A 214 16.11 -19.12 -1.78
C PRO A 214 17.26 -20.01 -2.29
N GLU A 215 18.50 -19.72 -1.87
CA GLU A 215 19.65 -20.56 -2.24
C GLU A 215 19.61 -21.91 -1.50
N LYS A 216 18.97 -21.92 -0.33
CA LYS A 216 18.85 -23.09 0.53
C LYS A 216 17.41 -23.25 1.03
N PRO A 217 16.92 -24.49 1.25
CA PRO A 217 15.55 -24.73 1.70
C PRO A 217 15.19 -24.06 3.04
N GLU A 218 16.16 -23.89 3.94
CA GLU A 218 15.95 -23.27 5.25
C GLU A 218 15.97 -21.73 5.23
N GLU A 219 16.27 -21.12 4.09
CA GLU A 219 16.40 -19.67 3.98
C GLU A 219 15.03 -19.02 3.76
N GLU A 220 14.64 -18.17 4.71
CA GLU A 220 13.37 -17.45 4.65
C GLU A 220 13.53 -16.05 4.04
N ILE A 221 12.73 -15.74 3.02
CA ILE A 221 12.64 -14.41 2.41
C ILE A 221 11.72 -13.53 3.25
N ARG A 222 12.14 -12.29 3.51
CA ARG A 222 11.39 -11.31 4.30
C ARG A 222 10.73 -10.25 3.44
N CYS A 223 11.46 -9.73 2.46
CA CYS A 223 10.93 -8.80 1.48
C CYS A 223 11.85 -8.71 0.26
N ALA A 224 11.33 -8.15 -0.82
CA ALA A 224 12.13 -7.72 -1.95
C ALA A 224 11.74 -6.30 -2.38
N GLU A 225 12.72 -5.52 -2.83
CA GLU A 225 12.56 -4.12 -3.20
C GLU A 225 13.38 -3.77 -4.45
N TRP A 226 12.75 -3.09 -5.40
CA TRP A 226 13.42 -2.53 -6.57
C TRP A 226 14.54 -1.58 -6.15
N HIS A 227 15.68 -1.67 -6.83
CA HIS A 227 16.70 -0.64 -6.69
C HIS A 227 16.12 0.69 -7.19
N PRO A 228 16.27 1.81 -6.48
CA PRO A 228 15.56 3.05 -6.80
C PRO A 228 16.01 3.71 -8.10
N THR A 229 17.24 3.45 -8.55
CA THR A 229 17.85 4.11 -9.72
C THR A 229 18.44 3.14 -10.77
N ASP A 230 18.35 1.83 -10.55
CA ASP A 230 18.91 0.82 -11.46
C ASP A 230 17.84 -0.21 -11.78
N ALA A 231 17.29 -0.14 -12.99
CA ALA A 231 16.19 -0.98 -13.46
C ALA A 231 16.54 -2.47 -13.49
N LYS A 232 17.83 -2.83 -13.51
CA LYS A 232 18.28 -4.21 -13.62
C LYS A 232 18.45 -4.89 -12.27
N ARG A 233 18.12 -4.22 -11.16
CA ARG A 233 18.46 -4.72 -9.82
C ARG A 233 17.29 -4.74 -8.86
N VAL A 234 17.22 -5.83 -8.10
CA VAL A 234 16.33 -5.99 -6.95
C VAL A 234 17.14 -6.43 -5.74
N GLY A 235 16.82 -5.85 -4.58
CA GLY A 235 17.32 -6.32 -3.30
C GLY A 235 16.36 -7.35 -2.72
N VAL A 236 16.87 -8.52 -2.35
CA VAL A 236 16.12 -9.58 -1.66
C VAL A 236 16.69 -9.71 -0.24
N VAL A 237 15.83 -9.52 0.75
CA VAL A 237 16.16 -9.65 2.17
C VAL A 237 15.73 -11.02 2.63
N CYS A 238 16.68 -11.79 3.12
CA CYS A 238 16.44 -13.05 3.81
C CYS A 238 16.77 -12.90 5.29
N GLU A 239 16.35 -13.86 6.11
CA GLU A 239 16.64 -13.83 7.54
C GLU A 239 18.14 -13.65 7.84
N GLY A 240 18.97 -14.45 7.15
CA GLY A 240 20.41 -14.55 7.39
C GLY A 240 21.26 -13.59 6.56
N GLY A 241 20.65 -12.73 5.73
CA GLY A 241 21.42 -11.89 4.82
C GLY A 241 20.58 -11.10 3.83
N VAL A 242 21.22 -10.22 3.08
CA VAL A 242 20.64 -9.50 1.95
C VAL A 242 21.44 -9.82 0.69
N ARG A 243 20.74 -9.94 -0.43
CA ARG A 243 21.34 -10.12 -1.75
C ARG A 243 20.80 -9.10 -2.73
N VAL A 244 21.64 -8.68 -3.66
CA VAL A 244 21.21 -7.91 -4.83
C VAL A 244 21.26 -8.84 -6.02
N HIS A 245 20.14 -8.98 -6.72
CA HIS A 245 20.00 -9.84 -7.89
C HIS A 245 19.86 -9.00 -9.15
N ASP A 246 20.40 -9.52 -10.25
CA ASP A 246 20.08 -9.06 -11.59
C ASP A 246 18.66 -9.53 -11.97
N VAL A 247 17.82 -8.61 -12.43
CA VAL A 247 16.39 -8.85 -12.71
C VAL A 247 16.17 -9.67 -13.97
N THR A 248 17.13 -9.68 -14.90
CA THR A 248 17.02 -10.42 -16.17
C THR A 248 17.49 -11.86 -16.02
N THR A 249 18.54 -12.09 -15.24
CA THR A 249 19.18 -13.40 -15.11
C THR A 249 18.89 -14.10 -13.78
N GLY A 250 18.44 -13.36 -12.76
CA GLY A 250 18.28 -13.83 -11.38
C GLY A 250 19.59 -14.04 -10.62
N ALA A 251 20.74 -13.79 -11.26
CA ALA A 251 22.04 -13.99 -10.66
C ALA A 251 22.26 -13.06 -9.46
N ALA A 252 22.79 -13.60 -8.36
CA ALA A 252 23.18 -12.80 -7.21
C ALA A 252 24.46 -12.02 -7.52
N LEU A 253 24.34 -10.70 -7.68
CA LEU A 253 25.43 -9.78 -7.99
C LEU A 253 26.26 -9.41 -6.76
N SER A 254 25.62 -9.33 -5.59
CA SER A 254 26.29 -9.06 -4.32
C SER A 254 25.50 -9.63 -3.15
N ARG A 255 26.19 -9.93 -2.05
CA ARG A 255 25.60 -10.48 -0.83
C ARG A 255 26.20 -9.83 0.43
N ALA A 256 25.36 -9.67 1.45
CA ALA A 256 25.77 -9.25 2.78
C ALA A 256 25.13 -10.20 3.79
N ALA A 257 25.94 -10.86 4.63
CA ALA A 257 25.43 -11.74 5.68
C ALA A 257 24.98 -10.92 6.90
N ALA A 258 23.93 -11.39 7.56
CA ALA A 258 23.59 -10.90 8.89
C ALA A 258 24.69 -11.32 9.88
N SER A 259 24.92 -10.50 10.90
CA SER A 259 25.74 -10.92 12.04
C SER A 259 25.09 -12.12 12.72
N ALA A 260 25.87 -13.04 13.27
CA ALA A 260 25.37 -14.28 13.90
C ALA A 260 24.31 -14.07 15.02
N ARG A 261 24.14 -12.83 15.51
CA ARG A 261 23.17 -12.47 16.55
C ARG A 261 21.96 -11.66 16.03
N LEU A 262 21.93 -11.33 14.74
CA LEU A 262 20.90 -10.49 14.13
C LEU A 262 20.18 -11.27 13.05
N LYS A 263 18.85 -11.16 13.06
CA LYS A 263 17.98 -11.66 11.99
C LYS A 263 17.34 -10.46 11.33
N PHE A 264 17.31 -10.44 10.01
CA PHE A 264 16.63 -9.38 9.28
C PHE A 264 15.14 -9.65 9.21
N THR A 265 14.35 -8.59 9.34
CA THR A 265 12.88 -8.64 9.23
C THR A 265 12.36 -7.83 8.05
N GLY A 266 13.21 -7.00 7.44
CA GLY A 266 12.92 -6.26 6.21
C GLY A 266 14.03 -5.28 5.87
N GLY A 267 13.91 -4.57 4.75
CA GLY A 267 14.86 -3.52 4.39
C GLY A 267 14.38 -2.64 3.25
N LYS A 268 15.00 -1.46 3.15
CA LYS A 268 14.71 -0.41 2.17
C LYS A 268 16.00 0.22 1.69
N TRP A 269 16.00 0.69 0.45
CA TRP A 269 17.13 1.47 -0.08
C TRP A 269 17.23 2.84 0.61
N ASN A 270 18.46 3.31 0.87
CA ASN A 270 18.67 4.65 1.38
C ASN A 270 18.46 5.69 0.26
N PRO A 271 17.52 6.65 0.42
CA PRO A 271 17.18 7.62 -0.63
C PRO A 271 18.25 8.70 -0.85
N HIS A 272 19.15 8.93 0.11
CA HIS A 272 20.08 10.07 0.08
C HIS A 272 21.41 9.82 -0.66
N GLN A 273 21.65 8.62 -1.21
CA GLN A 273 22.92 8.28 -1.85
C GLN A 273 22.87 8.18 -3.38
N GLY A 274 21.83 8.75 -4.00
CA GLY A 274 21.73 8.92 -5.45
C GLY A 274 22.59 10.06 -6.02
N HIS A 275 23.20 10.90 -5.18
CA HIS A 275 24.03 12.02 -5.64
C HIS A 275 25.45 11.96 -5.04
N THR A 276 26.41 12.17 -5.93
CA THR A 276 27.85 12.45 -5.72
C THR A 276 28.76 11.33 -5.21
N GLN A 277 29.57 10.82 -6.15
CA GLN A 277 30.98 10.44 -6.00
C GLN A 277 31.30 9.49 -4.85
N LEU A 278 31.10 8.20 -5.10
CA LEU A 278 31.85 7.17 -4.39
C LEU A 278 32.90 6.55 -5.33
N PRO A 279 34.06 6.11 -4.80
CA PRO A 279 35.07 5.42 -5.59
C PRO A 279 34.46 4.18 -6.26
N PRO A 280 35.02 3.70 -7.39
CA PRO A 280 34.62 2.43 -7.99
C PRO A 280 34.60 1.32 -6.93
N GLY A 281 33.42 0.74 -6.68
CA GLY A 281 33.23 -0.38 -5.75
C GLY A 281 32.41 -0.12 -4.48
N VAL A 282 31.89 1.09 -4.24
CA VAL A 282 30.94 1.35 -3.14
C VAL A 282 29.52 1.49 -3.68
N TRP A 283 28.61 0.62 -3.23
CA TRP A 283 27.21 0.54 -3.67
C TRP A 283 26.27 1.30 -2.72
N PRO A 284 25.07 1.73 -3.18
CA PRO A 284 24.11 2.45 -2.35
C PRO A 284 23.73 1.64 -1.12
N ALA A 285 23.70 2.31 0.04
CA ALA A 285 23.39 1.68 1.31
C ALA A 285 21.96 1.09 1.31
N PHE A 286 21.85 -0.22 1.49
CA PHE A 286 20.59 -0.89 1.80
C PHE A 286 20.37 -0.79 3.32
N CYS A 287 19.37 -0.02 3.75
CA CYS A 287 19.02 0.16 5.14
C CYS A 287 18.15 -1.02 5.59
N ILE A 288 18.63 -1.80 6.56
CA ILE A 288 17.99 -3.03 6.99
C ILE A 288 17.35 -2.79 8.36
N GLN A 289 16.07 -3.11 8.50
CA GLN A 289 15.43 -3.17 9.81
C GLN A 289 15.72 -4.55 10.42
N GLY A 290 16.52 -4.56 11.50
CA GLY A 290 16.70 -5.73 12.36
C GLY A 290 16.02 -5.50 13.70
N THR A 291 15.31 -6.51 14.21
CA THR A 291 14.81 -6.51 15.59
C THR A 291 15.54 -7.59 16.39
N THR A 292 16.14 -7.22 17.52
CA THR A 292 16.54 -8.18 18.56
C THR A 292 15.44 -8.24 19.60
N TYR A 293 14.66 -9.32 19.62
CA TYR A 293 13.79 -9.61 20.77
C TYR A 293 14.65 -10.02 21.97
N ARG A 294 14.90 -9.10 22.90
CA ARG A 294 15.23 -9.45 24.28
C ARG A 294 14.05 -9.08 25.17
N ALA A 295 13.27 -10.11 25.52
CA ALA A 295 12.30 -10.01 26.60
C ALA A 295 13.03 -9.67 27.91
N ARG A 296 12.79 -8.48 28.47
CA ARG A 296 12.49 -8.23 29.90
C ARG A 296 12.44 -6.72 30.22
N ARG A 297 11.23 -6.31 30.63
CA ARG A 297 10.85 -5.25 31.59
C ARG A 297 11.10 -3.76 31.25
N LYS A 298 9.97 -3.03 31.33
CA LYS A 298 9.74 -1.59 31.60
C LYS A 298 9.91 -0.58 30.44
N ILE A 299 8.73 -0.17 29.93
CA ILE A 299 8.26 1.18 29.52
C ILE A 299 9.34 2.19 29.09
N GLY A 300 9.24 2.63 27.83
CA GLY A 300 9.82 3.89 27.36
C GLY A 300 10.05 3.90 25.84
N LEU A 301 9.23 4.66 25.11
CA LEU A 301 9.42 5.14 23.73
C LEU A 301 9.90 4.13 22.65
N VAL A 302 8.97 3.70 21.79
CA VAL A 302 9.32 3.08 20.50
C VAL A 302 9.80 4.18 19.55
N ARG A 303 11.10 4.49 19.57
CA ARG A 303 11.81 5.08 18.42
C ARG A 303 12.64 3.97 17.78
N GLN A 304 12.06 3.24 16.83
CA GLN A 304 12.79 2.31 15.96
C GLN A 304 13.45 3.10 14.81
N TYR A 305 14.65 3.61 15.05
CA TYR A 305 15.61 3.90 13.98
C TYR A 305 16.96 3.36 14.43
N LEU A 306 17.31 2.17 13.97
CA LEU A 306 18.68 1.67 14.07
C LEU A 306 19.27 1.62 12.67
N THR A 307 19.89 2.73 12.25
CA THR A 307 20.64 2.84 11.00
C THR A 307 21.91 2.00 11.12
N VAL A 308 21.87 0.74 10.68
CA VAL A 308 23.10 -0.02 10.41
C VAL A 308 23.50 0.29 8.97
N ALA A 309 24.34 1.30 8.79
CA ALA A 309 25.02 1.57 7.53
C ALA A 309 26.06 0.46 7.30
N THR A 310 25.65 -0.64 6.67
CA THR A 310 26.58 -1.71 6.33
C THR A 310 27.41 -1.25 5.13
N ARG A 311 28.68 -0.91 5.37
CA ARG A 311 29.69 -0.65 4.34
C ARG A 311 29.88 -1.95 3.53
N ILE A 312 29.29 -2.04 2.35
CA ILE A 312 29.56 -3.16 1.42
C ILE A 312 30.87 -2.85 0.71
N LEU A 313 31.98 -3.50 1.08
CA LEU A 313 33.21 -3.50 0.27
C LEU A 313 33.96 -4.85 0.31
N LYS A 314 34.28 -5.28 -0.93
CA LYS A 314 35.35 -6.13 -1.45
C LYS A 314 35.43 -7.63 -1.09
N THR A 315 35.38 -8.45 -2.16
CA THR A 315 36.29 -9.57 -2.55
C THR A 315 35.66 -10.21 -3.82
N HIS A 316 36.28 -10.44 -4.99
CA HIS A 316 37.66 -10.50 -5.46
C HIS A 316 37.73 -10.01 -6.92
N ALA A 317 38.75 -9.20 -7.24
CA ALA A 317 39.42 -9.22 -8.54
C ALA A 317 40.90 -9.46 -8.24
N GLU A 318 41.57 -10.25 -9.08
CA GLU A 318 42.99 -10.69 -9.04
C GLU A 318 43.28 -11.96 -8.22
N ALA A 319 43.02 -13.12 -8.85
CA ALA A 319 43.97 -14.19 -9.16
C ALA A 319 43.29 -15.23 -10.08
#